data_AF-A0A7Z0EL06-F1
#
_entry.id   AF-A0A7Z0EL06-F1
#
_cell.length_a   1.000
_cell.length_b   1.000
_cell.length_c   1.000
_cell.angle_alpha   90.00
_cell.angle_beta   90.00
_cell.angle_gamma   90.00
#
_symmetry.space_group_name_H-M   'P 1'
#
loop_
_entity.id
_entity.type
_entity.pdbx_description
1 polymer ?
#
loop_
_entity_poly.entity_id
_entity_poly.type
_entity_poly.pdbx_seq_one_letter_code
_entity_poly.pdbx_strand_id
1 'polypeptide(L)'
;MSEATQAEEMAEAMVYLGVDFEAAVADLRGAVSSHVSPGLDDYEANSFEHIRAVATSGIALAQNVQGADLSITDADHESADEFQEGLDALDIQINF
;
A
#
# COMPACT_ATOMS: atom_id res chain seq x y z
N MET A 1 -11.17 -3.19 8.61
CA MET A 1 -10.28 -3.03 7.44
C MET A 1 -8.89 -3.39 7.89
N SER A 2 -8.14 -4.13 7.07
CA SER A 2 -6.72 -4.36 7.34
C SER A 2 -5.91 -3.13 6.96
N GLU A 3 -4.71 -3.00 7.52
CA GLU A 3 -3.75 -1.94 7.18
C GLU A 3 -3.38 -1.99 5.70
N ALA A 4 -3.36 -3.18 5.10
CA ALA A 4 -3.19 -3.36 3.65
C ALA A 4 -4.34 -2.75 2.85
N THR A 5 -5.59 -3.03 3.22
CA THR A 5 -6.77 -2.43 2.55
C THR A 5 -6.75 -0.90 2.67
N GLN A 6 -6.36 -0.38 3.84
CA GLN A 6 -6.26 1.07 4.03
C GLN A 6 -5.14 1.70 3.18
N ALA A 7 -4.02 1.00 2.99
CA ALA A 7 -2.93 1.43 2.12
C ALA A 7 -3.32 1.38 0.62
N GLU A 8 -4.11 0.38 0.20
CA GLU A 8 -4.67 0.30 -1.16
C GLU A 8 -5.65 1.43 -1.43
N GLU A 9 -6.62 1.66 -0.53
CA GLU A 9 -7.60 2.76 -0.66
C GLU A 9 -6.90 4.12 -0.73
N MET A 10 -5.85 4.32 0.06
CA MET A 10 -5.05 5.55 0.03
C MET A 10 -4.26 5.69 -1.28
N ALA A 11 -3.69 4.60 -1.80
CA ALA A 11 -3.02 4.64 -3.09
C ALA A 11 -4.00 4.95 -4.23
N GLU A 12 -5.20 4.38 -4.20
CA GLU A 12 -6.26 4.65 -5.17
C GLU A 12 -6.73 6.12 -5.09
N ALA A 13 -6.94 6.63 -3.87
CA ALA A 13 -7.29 8.04 -3.65
C ALA A 13 -6.21 9.00 -4.20
N MET A 14 -4.92 8.64 -4.12
CA MET A 14 -3.84 9.42 -4.70
C MET A 14 -3.87 9.41 -6.23
N VAL A 15 -4.30 8.32 -6.87
CA VAL A 15 -4.48 8.28 -8.33
C VAL A 15 -5.58 9.25 -8.75
N TYR A 16 -6.74 9.24 -8.05
CA TYR A 16 -7.81 10.20 -8.33
C TYR A 16 -7.37 11.65 -8.07
N LEU A 17 -6.62 11.90 -7.00
CA LEU A 17 -6.05 13.22 -6.72
C LEU A 17 -5.15 13.72 -7.88
N GLY A 18 -4.36 12.83 -8.49
CA GLY A 18 -3.55 13.17 -9.66
C GLY A 18 -4.39 13.63 -10.86
N VAL A 19 -5.52 12.95 -11.12
CA VAL A 19 -6.43 13.32 -12.21
C VAL A 19 -7.09 14.67 -11.95
N ASP A 20 -7.58 14.91 -10.73
CA ASP A 20 -8.18 16.18 -10.34
C ASP A 20 -7.16 17.33 -10.42
N PHE A 21 -5.91 17.04 -10.05
CA PHE A 21 -4.80 17.97 -10.15
C PHE A 21 -4.47 18.32 -11.62
N GLU A 22 -4.47 17.35 -12.53
CA GLU A 22 -4.31 17.58 -13.97
C GLU A 22 -5.35 18.60 -14.48
N ALA A 23 -6.61 18.35 -14.14
CA ALA A 23 -7.72 19.19 -14.56
C ALA A 23 -7.58 20.62 -14.01
N ALA A 24 -7.23 20.75 -12.72
CA ALA A 24 -7.03 22.06 -12.10
C ALA A 24 -5.87 22.85 -12.73
N VAL A 25 -4.75 22.19 -13.04
CA VAL A 25 -3.62 22.84 -13.74
C VAL A 25 -4.00 23.24 -15.16
N ALA A 26 -4.71 22.37 -15.89
CA ALA A 26 -5.16 22.65 -17.24
C ALA A 26 -6.07 23.89 -17.30
N ASP A 27 -7.01 24.01 -16.35
CA ASP A 27 -7.87 25.19 -16.21
C ASP A 27 -7.06 26.47 -15.90
N LEU A 28 -6.07 26.36 -15.00
CA LEU A 28 -5.18 27.48 -14.67
C LEU A 28 -4.34 27.91 -15.86
N ARG A 29 -3.88 26.98 -16.70
CA ARG A 29 -3.05 27.27 -17.89
C ARG A 29 -3.72 28.26 -18.84
N GLY A 30 -5.05 28.18 -18.98
CA GLY A 30 -5.83 29.12 -19.80
C GLY A 30 -6.02 30.50 -19.17
N ALA A 31 -5.86 30.62 -17.85
CA ALA A 31 -6.10 31.86 -17.09
C ALA A 31 -4.81 32.61 -16.71
N VAL A 32 -3.65 31.94 -16.68
CA VAL A 32 -2.37 32.55 -16.29
C VAL A 32 -1.68 33.27 -17.43
N SER A 33 -0.93 34.33 -17.09
CA SER A 33 -0.08 35.02 -18.07
C SER A 33 1.14 34.17 -18.43
N SER A 34 1.71 34.43 -19.62
CA SER A 34 2.93 33.75 -20.12
C SER A 34 4.16 33.90 -19.21
N HIS A 35 4.17 34.89 -18.31
CA HIS A 35 5.23 35.07 -17.33
C HIS A 35 5.19 34.01 -16.21
N VAL A 36 4.02 33.45 -15.92
CA VAL A 36 3.78 32.49 -14.82
C VAL A 36 3.67 31.06 -15.35
N SER A 37 3.33 30.87 -16.63
CA SER A 37 3.20 29.55 -17.26
C SER A 37 4.40 28.62 -17.02
N PRO A 38 5.66 29.05 -17.11
CA PRO A 38 6.80 28.14 -16.85
C PRO A 38 6.81 27.61 -15.40
N GLY A 39 6.49 28.47 -14.42
CA GLY A 39 6.39 28.04 -13.03
C GLY A 39 5.20 27.12 -12.76
N LEU A 40 4.11 27.28 -13.52
CA LEU A 40 2.97 26.37 -13.48
C LEU A 40 3.32 25.00 -14.06
N ASP A 41 4.09 24.96 -15.15
CA ASP A 41 4.57 23.71 -15.76
C ASP A 41 5.52 22.95 -14.80
N ASP A 42 6.45 23.66 -14.16
CA ASP A 42 7.34 23.07 -13.14
C ASP A 42 6.54 22.57 -11.91
N TYR A 43 5.53 23.33 -11.48
CA TYR A 43 4.66 22.91 -10.38
C TYR A 43 3.85 21.65 -10.72
N GLU A 44 3.32 21.59 -11.94
CA GLU A 44 2.61 20.40 -12.45
C GLU A 44 3.51 19.18 -12.42
N ALA A 45 4.69 19.27 -13.05
CA ALA A 45 5.63 18.16 -13.17
C ALA A 45 6.07 17.62 -11.79
N ASN A 46 6.48 18.52 -10.88
CA ASN A 46 6.91 18.13 -9.54
C ASN A 46 5.77 17.52 -8.71
N SER A 47 4.56 18.06 -8.81
CA SER A 47 3.43 17.56 -8.03
C SER A 47 2.98 16.19 -8.53
N PHE A 48 2.96 15.95 -9.85
CA PHE A 48 2.69 14.63 -10.42
C PHE A 48 3.72 13.59 -10.03
N GLU A 49 5.00 13.95 -10.02
CA GLU A 49 6.07 13.05 -9.58
C GLU A 49 5.84 12.61 -8.13
N HIS A 50 5.54 13.55 -7.23
CA HIS A 50 5.26 13.24 -5.83
C HIS A 50 3.99 12.40 -5.64
N ILE A 51 2.88 12.74 -6.32
CA ILE A 51 1.64 11.96 -6.23
C ILE A 51 1.88 10.52 -6.68
N ARG A 52 2.61 10.33 -7.79
CA ARG A 52 2.97 8.99 -8.29
C ARG A 52 3.87 8.23 -7.32
N ALA A 53 4.84 8.90 -6.71
CA ALA A 53 5.73 8.29 -5.73
C ALA A 53 4.97 7.81 -4.48
N VAL A 54 4.03 8.62 -3.99
CA VAL A 54 3.18 8.27 -2.83
C VAL A 54 2.25 7.10 -3.18
N ALA A 55 1.57 7.14 -4.34
CA ALA A 55 0.70 6.05 -4.77
C ALA A 55 1.48 4.73 -4.92
N THR A 56 2.66 4.77 -5.53
CA THR A 56 3.52 3.58 -5.70
C THR A 56 3.99 3.04 -4.35
N SER A 57 4.36 3.93 -3.41
CA SER A 57 4.77 3.55 -2.06
C SER A 57 3.61 2.95 -1.25
N GLY A 58 2.39 3.46 -1.43
CA GLY A 58 1.18 2.90 -0.83
C GLY A 58 0.87 1.49 -1.31
N ILE A 59 0.98 1.25 -2.63
CA ILE A 59 0.84 -0.10 -3.22
C ILE A 59 1.91 -1.04 -2.65
N ALA A 60 3.17 -0.61 -2.60
CA ALA A 60 4.25 -1.42 -2.05
C ALA A 60 4.03 -1.75 -0.57
N LEU A 61 3.54 -0.79 0.22
CA LEU A 61 3.19 -1.00 1.62
C LEU A 61 2.06 -2.03 1.75
N ALA A 62 0.99 -1.91 0.96
CA ALA A 62 -0.11 -2.86 0.97
C ALA A 62 0.35 -4.29 0.65
N GLN A 63 1.18 -4.44 -0.37
CA GLN A 63 1.75 -5.74 -0.77
C GLN A 63 2.63 -6.33 0.33
N ASN A 64 3.47 -5.51 0.98
CA ASN A 64 4.32 -5.96 2.09
C ASN A 64 3.49 -6.40 3.30
N VAL A 65 2.42 -5.67 3.63
CA VAL A 65 1.53 -6.03 4.75
C VAL A 65 0.80 -7.35 4.45
N GLN A 66 0.25 -7.51 3.23
CA GLN A 66 -0.39 -8.78 2.83
C GLN A 66 0.59 -9.96 2.87
N GLY A 67 1.82 -9.77 2.37
CA GLY A 67 2.86 -10.80 2.40
C GLY A 67 3.30 -11.15 3.82
N ALA A 68 3.42 -10.15 4.71
CA ALA A 68 3.74 -10.38 6.12
C ALA A 68 2.63 -11.16 6.83
N ASP A 69 1.36 -10.82 6.59
CA ASP A 69 0.20 -11.50 7.20
C ASP A 69 0.11 -12.97 6.77
N LEU A 70 0.39 -13.25 5.49
CA LEU A 70 0.53 -14.63 4.98
C LEU A 70 1.68 -15.37 5.66
N SER A 71 2.84 -14.75 5.80
CA SER A 71 4.00 -15.39 6.45
C SER A 71 3.78 -15.69 7.94
N ILE A 72 3.03 -14.84 8.65
CA ILE A 72 2.64 -15.08 10.04
C ILE A 72 1.65 -16.23 10.11
N THR A 73 0.65 -16.27 9.21
CA THR A 73 -0.35 -17.34 9.18
C THR A 73 0.29 -18.70 8.86
N ASP A 74 1.26 -18.74 7.94
CA ASP A 74 2.02 -19.96 7.62
C ASP A 74 2.89 -20.41 8.80
N ALA A 75 3.58 -19.47 9.47
CA ALA A 75 4.37 -19.76 10.66
C ALA A 75 3.51 -20.23 11.85
N ASP A 76 2.31 -19.70 12.02
CA ASP A 76 1.36 -20.14 13.03
C ASP A 76 0.82 -21.55 12.71
N HIS A 77 0.58 -21.88 11.43
CA HIS A 77 0.22 -23.24 11.02
C HIS A 77 1.36 -24.23 11.26
N GLU A 78 2.59 -23.91 10.84
CA GLU A 78 3.76 -24.76 11.06
C GLU A 78 4.02 -24.96 12.56
N SER A 79 3.89 -23.90 13.36
CA SER A 79 4.00 -23.98 14.83
C SER A 79 2.86 -24.80 15.45
N ALA A 80 1.64 -24.72 14.93
CA ALA A 80 0.50 -25.50 15.42
C ALA A 80 0.65 -26.99 15.07
N ASP A 81 1.11 -27.30 13.86
CA ASP A 81 1.39 -28.67 13.42
C ASP A 81 2.56 -29.27 14.22
N GLU A 82 3.64 -28.52 14.46
CA GLU A 82 4.75 -28.95 15.32
C GLU A 82 4.30 -29.14 16.79
N PHE A 83 3.42 -28.26 17.29
CA PHE A 83 2.88 -28.41 18.64
C PHE A 83 1.97 -29.63 18.77
N GLN A 84 1.20 -29.95 17.72
CA GLN A 84 0.31 -31.10 17.68
C GLN A 84 1.08 -32.42 17.48
N GLU A 85 2.11 -32.45 16.64
CA GLU A 85 3.07 -33.57 16.56
C GLU A 85 3.82 -33.77 17.89
N GLY A 86 4.19 -32.68 18.57
CA GLY A 86 4.81 -32.72 19.89
C GLY A 86 3.89 -33.32 20.97
N LEU A 87 2.59 -33.03 20.89
CA LEU A 87 1.57 -33.62 21.78
C LEU A 87 1.30 -35.09 21.47
N ASP A 88 1.22 -35.48 20.20
CA ASP A 88 1.08 -36.88 19.79
C ASP A 88 2.33 -37.71 20.16
N ALA A 89 3.53 -37.11 20.13
CA ALA A 89 4.75 -37.74 20.63
C ALA A 89 4.80 -37.83 22.17
N LEU A 90 4.02 -37.01 22.88
CA LEU A 90 3.88 -37.01 24.34
C LEU A 90 2.73 -37.89 24.84
N ASP A 91 1.93 -38.51 23.95
CA ASP A 91 0.95 -39.57 24.27
C ASP A 91 1.67 -40.88 24.64
N ILE A 92 2.47 -40.81 25.70
CA ILE A 92 3.00 -41.97 26.41
C ILE A 92 1.79 -42.64 27.07
N GLN A 93 1.41 -43.81 26.57
CA GLN A 93 0.41 -44.70 27.17
C GLN A 93 0.66 -44.88 28.68
N ILE A 94 -0.04 -44.13 29.51
CA ILE A 94 -0.18 -44.45 30.94
C ILE A 94 -1.28 -45.51 31.04
N ASN A 95 -0.89 -46.77 30.84
CA ASN A 95 -1.69 -47.91 31.24
C ASN A 95 -1.70 -47.95 32.78
N PHE A 96 -2.89 -47.77 33.38
CA PHE A 96 -3.14 -48.14 34.78
C PHE A 96 -3.25 -49.65 34.93
#